data_AF-A0A5M9K0Y2-F1
#
_entry.id   AF-A0A5M9K0Y2-F1
#
_cell.length_a   1.000
_cell.length_b   1.000
_cell.length_c   1.000
_cell.angle_alpha   90.00
_cell.angle_beta   90.00
_cell.angle_gamma   90.00
#
_symmetry.space_group_name_H-M   'P 1'
#
loop_
_entity.id
_entity.type
_entity.pdbx_description
1 polymer ?
#
loop_
_entity_poly.entity_id
_entity_poly.type
_entity_poly.pdbx_seq_one_letter_code
_entity_poly.pdbx_strand_id
1 'polypeptide(L)'
;MYMLAPDHTWEHKANATLVGDAAHLMTPFAGEGVNSAMLDALELAQGIILAVRNETSLSDAVKEYETKMFVRAKANAEETVTNLKNIFEDDAPKTIVEWFNSMGAGSG
;
A
#
# COMPACT_ATOMS: atom_id res chain seq x y z
N MET A 1 0.55 1.33 -18.33
CA MET A 1 0.12 0.80 -17.02
C MET A 1 -0.27 1.99 -16.16
N TYR A 2 -1.32 1.89 -15.34
CA TYR A 2 -1.80 2.99 -14.51
C TYR A 2 -1.52 2.70 -13.04
N MET A 3 -1.10 3.71 -12.29
CA MET A 3 -0.85 3.67 -10.85
C MET A 3 -1.09 5.07 -10.28
N LEU A 4 -1.46 5.14 -9.00
CA LEU A 4 -1.51 6.41 -8.28
C LEU A 4 -0.09 6.88 -7.93
N ALA A 5 0.07 8.18 -7.74
CA ALA A 5 1.34 8.75 -7.30
C ALA A 5 1.67 8.27 -5.87
N PRO A 6 2.95 8.08 -5.49
CA PRO A 6 3.29 7.61 -4.14
C PRO A 6 2.81 8.51 -3.00
N ASP A 7 2.66 9.81 -3.26
CA ASP A 7 2.14 10.80 -2.32
C ASP A 7 0.64 11.07 -2.48
N HIS A 8 -0.07 10.23 -3.25
CA HIS A 8 -1.50 10.36 -3.44
C HIS A 8 -2.24 10.23 -2.11
N THR A 9 -2.98 11.29 -1.78
CA THR A 9 -3.84 11.39 -0.60
C THR A 9 -5.06 12.21 -0.96
N TRP A 10 -6.06 12.23 -0.07
CA TRP A 10 -7.23 13.09 -0.22
C TRP A 10 -7.58 13.77 1.10
N GLU A 11 -8.38 14.84 0.98
CA GLU A 11 -8.99 15.50 2.12
C GLU A 11 -10.07 14.58 2.72
N HIS A 12 -9.96 14.29 4.02
CA HIS A 12 -10.92 13.46 4.74
C HIS A 12 -12.37 13.96 4.58
N LYS A 13 -13.30 13.03 4.37
CA LYS A 13 -14.74 13.29 4.39
C LYS A 13 -15.41 12.38 5.42
N ALA A 14 -16.22 12.96 6.29
CA ALA A 14 -16.80 12.26 7.45
C ALA A 14 -17.72 11.08 7.08
N ASN A 15 -18.24 11.04 5.85
CA ASN A 15 -19.27 10.11 5.41
C ASN A 15 -18.82 9.13 4.31
N ALA A 16 -17.57 9.21 3.85
CA ALA A 16 -17.08 8.37 2.77
C ALA A 16 -15.57 8.18 2.85
N THR A 17 -15.12 6.97 2.50
CA THR A 17 -13.71 6.63 2.31
C THR A 17 -13.58 5.56 1.22
N LEU A 18 -12.35 5.27 0.80
CA LEU A 18 -12.03 4.29 -0.24
C LEU A 18 -11.16 3.18 0.35
N VAL A 19 -11.19 2.00 -0.27
CA VAL A 19 -10.38 0.83 0.10
C VAL A 19 -9.85 0.12 -1.15
N GLY A 20 -8.78 -0.65 -1.03
CA GLY A 20 -8.19 -1.45 -2.10
C GLY A 20 -7.76 -0.59 -3.30
N ASP A 21 -7.91 -1.12 -4.52
CA ASP A 21 -7.53 -0.42 -5.75
C ASP A 21 -8.19 0.95 -5.92
N ALA A 22 -9.37 1.17 -5.34
CA ALA A 22 -10.00 2.49 -5.36
C ALA A 22 -9.22 3.52 -4.54
N ALA A 23 -8.54 3.09 -3.48
CA ALA A 23 -7.71 3.91 -2.61
C ALA A 23 -6.25 4.02 -3.09
N HIS A 24 -5.69 2.92 -3.59
CA HIS A 24 -4.24 2.80 -3.80
C HIS A 24 -3.86 1.87 -4.97
N LEU A 25 -4.49 2.06 -6.13
CA LEU A 25 -4.15 1.32 -7.35
C LEU A 25 -2.65 1.30 -7.64
N MET A 26 -2.07 0.10 -7.65
CA MET A 26 -0.66 -0.15 -7.92
C MET A 26 -0.47 -1.23 -8.99
N THR A 27 0.65 -1.16 -9.71
CA THR A 27 1.01 -2.20 -10.68
C THR A 27 1.35 -3.51 -9.96
N PRO A 28 1.05 -4.69 -10.54
CA PRO A 28 1.15 -5.98 -9.84
C PRO A 28 2.57 -6.43 -9.50
N PHE A 29 3.60 -5.65 -9.86
CA PHE A 29 5.00 -6.01 -9.67
C PHE A 29 5.46 -6.08 -8.21
N ALA A 30 4.71 -5.49 -7.28
CA ALA A 30 4.94 -5.66 -5.84
C ALA A 30 4.15 -6.84 -5.23
N GLY A 31 3.16 -7.42 -5.93
CA GLY A 31 2.39 -8.57 -5.44
C GLY A 31 1.46 -8.33 -4.22
N GLU A 32 1.41 -7.11 -3.66
CA GLU A 32 0.75 -6.81 -2.38
C GLU A 32 -0.70 -6.26 -2.48
N GLY A 33 -1.29 -6.18 -3.67
CA GLY A 33 -2.57 -5.51 -3.88
C GLY A 33 -3.73 -6.09 -3.05
N VAL A 34 -3.92 -7.41 -3.10
CA VAL A 34 -5.02 -8.09 -2.37
C VAL A 34 -4.78 -8.07 -0.85
N ASN A 35 -3.55 -8.29 -0.40
CA ASN A 35 -3.21 -8.24 1.02
C ASN A 35 -3.49 -6.86 1.62
N SER A 36 -3.10 -5.81 0.89
CA SER A 36 -3.35 -4.43 1.31
C SER A 36 -4.84 -4.11 1.38
N ALA A 37 -5.63 -4.57 0.39
CA ALA A 37 -7.08 -4.41 0.41
C ALA A 37 -7.77 -5.17 1.56
N MET A 38 -7.27 -6.36 1.92
CA MET A 38 -7.78 -7.11 3.07
C MET A 38 -7.45 -6.42 4.40
N LEU A 39 -6.25 -5.83 4.51
CA LEU A 39 -5.86 -5.06 5.68
C LEU A 39 -6.70 -3.78 5.82
N ASP A 40 -7.01 -3.09 4.70
CA ASP A 40 -7.93 -1.95 4.72
C ASP A 40 -9.28 -2.32 5.33
N ALA A 41 -9.85 -3.43 4.88
CA ALA A 41 -11.15 -3.90 5.36
C ALA A 41 -11.11 -4.22 6.87
N LEU A 42 -10.01 -4.82 7.34
CA LEU A 42 -9.83 -5.13 8.76
C LEU A 42 -9.72 -3.87 9.62
N GLU A 43 -8.84 -2.93 9.24
CA GLU A 43 -8.60 -1.68 9.98
C GLU A 43 -9.87 -0.81 10.01
N LEU A 44 -10.57 -0.69 8.88
CA LEU A 44 -11.82 0.05 8.81
C LEU A 44 -12.92 -0.60 9.65
N ALA A 45 -13.06 -1.93 9.61
CA ALA A 45 -14.04 -2.66 10.43
C ALA A 45 -13.77 -2.48 11.93
N GLN A 46 -12.50 -2.52 12.36
CA GLN A 46 -12.12 -2.25 13.74
C GLN A 46 -12.53 -0.84 14.17
N GLY A 47 -12.26 0.18 13.34
CA GLY A 47 -12.68 1.56 13.59
C GLY A 47 -14.20 1.70 13.72
N ILE A 48 -14.96 1.07 12.82
CA ILE A 48 -16.44 1.06 12.88
C ILE A 48 -16.94 0.43 14.18
N ILE A 49 -16.34 -0.69 14.61
CA ILE A 49 -16.72 -1.36 15.87
C ILE A 49 -16.51 -0.42 17.07
N LEU A 50 -15.38 0.30 17.13
CA LEU A 50 -15.11 1.27 18.19
C LEU A 50 -16.12 2.42 18.18
N ALA A 51 -16.48 2.91 16.99
CA ALA A 51 -17.50 3.95 16.85
C ALA A 51 -18.89 3.48 17.33
N VAL A 52 -19.29 2.25 16.99
CA VAL A 52 -20.56 1.65 17.46
C VAL A 52 -20.58 1.50 18.99
N ARG A 53 -19.43 1.28 19.62
CA ARG A 53 -19.30 1.22 21.09
C ARG A 53 -19.25 2.59 21.77
N ASN A 54 -19.35 3.68 21.00
CA ASN A 54 -19.18 5.06 21.46
C ASN A 54 -17.79 5.33 22.08
N GLU A 55 -16.77 4.57 21.67
CA GLU A 55 -15.38 4.77 22.12
C GLU A 55 -14.66 5.84 21.28
N THR A 56 -15.16 6.12 20.07
CA THR A 56 -14.69 7.18 19.17
C THR A 56 -15.82 7.63 18.25
N SER A 57 -15.64 8.72 17.48
CA SER A 57 -16.58 9.07 16.42
C SER A 57 -16.29 8.27 15.15
N LEU A 58 -17.30 8.02 14.32
CA LEU A 58 -17.10 7.34 13.03
C LEU A 58 -16.13 8.12 12.13
N SER A 59 -16.22 9.46 12.14
CA SER A 59 -15.34 10.32 11.36
C SER A 59 -13.87 10.17 11.80
N ASP A 60 -13.62 10.17 13.11
CA ASP A 60 -12.26 10.02 13.64
C ASP A 60 -11.69 8.62 13.37
N ALA A 61 -12.51 7.58 13.51
CA ALA A 61 -12.14 6.21 13.18
C ALA A 61 -11.75 6.04 11.69
N VAL A 62 -12.55 6.62 10.78
CA VAL A 62 -12.26 6.62 9.34
C VAL A 62 -10.98 7.39 9.05
N LYS A 63 -10.78 8.56 9.66
CA LYS A 63 -9.58 9.38 9.48
C LYS A 63 -8.32 8.66 9.98
N GLU A 64 -8.42 7.92 11.08
CA GLU A 64 -7.32 7.11 11.59
C GLU A 64 -6.97 5.97 10.62
N TYR A 65 -7.98 5.27 10.09
CA TYR A 65 -7.80 4.29 9.01
C TYR A 65 -7.08 4.90 7.81
N GLU A 66 -7.58 6.02 7.27
CA GLU A 66 -7.00 6.70 6.10
C GLU A 66 -5.54 7.05 6.34
N THR A 67 -5.19 7.54 7.53
CA THR A 67 -3.80 7.90 7.88
C THR A 67 -2.88 6.68 7.82
N LYS A 68 -3.29 5.53 8.38
CA LYS A 68 -2.51 4.28 8.34
C LYS A 68 -2.38 3.75 6.91
N MET A 69 -3.49 3.76 6.17
CA MET A 69 -3.53 3.31 4.79
C MET A 69 -2.63 4.17 3.89
N PHE A 70 -2.62 5.51 4.02
CA PHE A 70 -1.75 6.37 3.22
C PHE A 70 -0.26 6.09 3.43
N VAL A 71 0.15 5.83 4.67
CA VAL A 71 1.55 5.47 4.98
C VAL A 71 1.95 4.18 4.27
N ARG A 72 1.09 3.16 4.34
CA ARG A 72 1.31 1.88 3.66
C ARG A 72 1.29 2.03 2.14
N ALA A 73 0.31 2.76 1.60
CA ALA A 73 0.16 2.99 0.17
C ALA A 73 1.39 3.69 -0.41
N LYS A 74 1.92 4.69 0.27
CA LYS A 74 3.15 5.37 -0.13
C LYS A 74 4.34 4.42 -0.20
N ALA A 75 4.57 3.63 0.85
CA ALA A 75 5.68 2.68 0.88
C ALA A 75 5.60 1.67 -0.27
N ASN A 76 4.42 1.08 -0.49
CA ASN A 76 4.21 0.10 -1.56
C ASN A 76 4.38 0.73 -2.97
N ALA A 77 3.95 1.98 -3.17
CA ALA A 77 4.15 2.69 -4.42
C ALA A 77 5.63 3.00 -4.69
N GLU A 78 6.39 3.43 -3.69
CA GLU A 78 7.83 3.69 -3.80
C GLU A 78 8.61 2.40 -4.12
N GLU A 79 8.26 1.29 -3.47
CA GLU A 79 8.83 -0.03 -3.76
C GLU A 79 8.50 -0.47 -5.20
N THR A 80 7.24 -0.31 -5.61
CA THR A 80 6.80 -0.64 -6.97
C THR A 80 7.56 0.16 -8.03
N VAL A 81 7.76 1.47 -7.83
CA VAL A 81 8.56 2.31 -8.74
C VAL A 81 10.02 1.85 -8.79
N THR A 82 10.58 1.45 -7.65
CA THR A 82 11.96 0.94 -7.57
C THR A 82 12.10 -0.39 -8.31
N ASN A 83 11.18 -1.32 -8.08
CA ASN A 83 11.15 -2.63 -8.74
C ASN A 83 10.94 -2.49 -10.25
N LEU A 84 10.07 -1.57 -10.68
CA LEU A 84 9.87 -1.23 -12.09
C LEU A 84 11.17 -0.75 -12.75
N LYS A 85 11.94 0.15 -12.11
CA LYS A 85 13.23 0.60 -12.65
C LYS A 85 14.21 -0.56 -12.81
N ASN A 86 14.31 -1.42 -11.80
CA ASN A 86 15.24 -2.56 -11.82
C ASN A 86 14.87 -3.62 -12.87
N ILE A 87 13.58 -3.81 -13.15
CA ILE A 87 13.09 -4.82 -14.12
C ILE A 87 13.15 -4.32 -15.58
N PHE A 88 13.09 -3.00 -15.81
CA PHE A 88 12.97 -2.43 -17.15
C PHE A 88 14.19 -1.60 -17.62
N GLU A 89 15.29 -1.56 -16.86
CA GLU A 89 16.58 -1.03 -17.36
C GLU A 89 17.21 -1.96 -18.42
N ASP A 90 18.01 -1.39 -19.33
CA ASP A 90 18.58 -2.08 -20.51
C ASP A 90 19.42 -3.33 -20.18
N ASP A 91 19.90 -3.48 -18.94
CA ASP A 91 20.67 -4.63 -18.42
C ASP A 91 19.83 -5.54 -17.46
N ALA A 92 18.50 -5.45 -17.48
CA ALA A 92 17.56 -6.14 -16.57
C ALA A 92 17.87 -7.62 -16.24
N PRO A 93 18.33 -8.48 -17.19
CA PRO A 93 18.70 -9.85 -16.84
C PRO A 93 19.89 -9.94 -15.87
N LYS A 94 20.87 -9.04 -15.95
CA LYS A 94 22.03 -9.03 -15.04
C LYS A 94 21.63 -8.57 -13.64
N THR A 95 20.87 -7.49 -13.53
CA THR A 95 20.44 -6.92 -12.24
C THR A 95 19.65 -7.93 -11.42
N ILE A 96 18.74 -8.68 -12.06
CA ILE A 96 17.97 -9.74 -11.40
C ILE A 96 18.88 -10.88 -10.93
N VAL A 97 19.86 -11.30 -11.75
CA VAL A 97 20.83 -12.35 -11.40
C VAL A 97 21.74 -11.91 -10.24
N GLU A 98 22.23 -10.67 -10.24
CA GLU A 98 23.04 -10.11 -9.17
C GLU A 98 22.27 -10.00 -7.85
N TRP A 99 21.00 -9.60 -7.91
CA TRP A 99 20.12 -9.56 -6.74
C TRP A 99 19.91 -10.96 -6.13
N PHE A 100 19.62 -11.98 -6.94
CA PHE A 100 19.53 -13.38 -6.48
C PHE A 100 20.85 -13.87 -5.87
N ASN A 101 21.99 -13.55 -6.49
CA ASN A 101 23.30 -13.91 -5.96
C ASN A 101 23.61 -13.21 -4.62
N SER A 102 23.18 -11.96 -4.44
CA SER A 102 23.37 -11.21 -3.19
C SER A 102 22.54 -11.77 -2.02
N MET A 103 21.37 -12.35 -2.29
CA MET A 103 20.55 -13.02 -1.26
C MET A 103 21.14 -14.37 -0.84
N GLY A 104 21.82 -15.08 -1.74
CA GLY A 104 22.53 -16.32 -1.43
C GLY A 104 23.87 -16.13 -0.70
N ALA A 105 24.47 -14.95 -0.78
CA ALA A 105 25.77 -14.66 -0.17
C ALA A 105 25.69 -14.25 1.33
N GLY A 106 24.49 -14.09 1.88
CA GLY A 106 24.25 -13.74 3.30
C GLY A 106 24.16 -14.94 4.26
N SER A 107 24.28 -16.17 3.78
CA SER A 107 24.33 -17.38 4.59
C SER A 107 25.70 -18.06 4.48
N GLY A 108 26.66 -17.55 5.24
CA GLY A 108 28.00 -18.10 5.42
C GLY A 108 28.62 -17.59 6.71
#